data_AF-A0A5S3YMM5-F1
#
_entry.id   AF-A0A5S3YMM5-F1
#
_cell.length_a   1.000
_cell.length_b   1.000
_cell.length_c   1.000
_cell.angle_alpha   90.00
_cell.angle_beta   90.00
_cell.angle_gamma   90.00
#
_symmetry.space_group_name_H-M   'P 1'
#
loop_
_entity.id
_entity.type
_entity.pdbx_description
1 polymer ?
#
loop_
_entity_poly.entity_id
_entity_poly.type
_entity_poly.pdbx_seq_one_letter_code
_entity_poly.pdbx_strand_id
1 'polypeptide(L)'
;TLSVLQLFSLDLTKLRQDLDSKISQAPKFFQGAPIVVNLADVQEQTVEFKELKQTLVDLQLNPVGVCSGTQSQHDLAKEAGFSVLNYSRDVQPSTPSQSQAAEV
;
A
#
# COMPACT_ATOMS: atom_id res chain seq x y z
N THR A 1 12.01 2.72 -9.35
CA THR A 1 11.02 1.83 -8.68
C THR A 1 10.14 2.69 -7.79
N LEU A 2 8.88 2.29 -7.54
CA LEU A 2 7.96 3.01 -6.64
C LEU A 2 7.97 2.35 -5.25
N SER A 3 7.87 3.14 -4.18
CA SER A 3 7.76 2.62 -2.81
C SER A 3 6.31 2.24 -2.53
N VAL A 4 6.10 1.05 -1.96
CA VAL A 4 4.77 0.55 -1.62
C VAL A 4 4.55 0.61 -0.12
N LEU A 5 3.50 1.31 0.31
CA LEU A 5 3.02 1.36 1.68
C LEU A 5 1.91 0.34 1.86
N GLN A 6 2.16 -0.73 2.61
CA GLN A 6 1.12 -1.67 3.02
C GLN A 6 0.28 -1.07 4.15
N LEU A 7 -1.03 -0.92 3.94
CA LEU A 7 -1.97 -0.59 5.02
C LEU A 7 -2.47 -1.87 5.68
N PHE A 8 -2.20 -2.00 6.98
CA PHE A 8 -2.73 -3.10 7.80
C PHE A 8 -3.99 -2.69 8.59
N SER A 9 -4.21 -1.39 8.76
CA SER A 9 -5.34 -0.83 9.49
C SER A 9 -5.59 0.62 9.05
N LEU A 10 -6.77 1.15 9.34
CA LEU A 10 -7.15 2.53 9.01
C LEU A 10 -7.02 3.51 10.17
N ASP A 11 -6.27 3.14 11.21
CA ASP A 11 -5.88 4.08 12.25
C ASP A 11 -4.80 5.05 11.72
N LEU A 12 -5.25 6.18 11.17
CA LEU A 12 -4.36 7.20 10.61
C LEU A 12 -3.44 7.83 11.66
N THR A 13 -3.83 7.83 12.93
CA THR A 13 -2.98 8.34 14.02
C THR A 13 -1.79 7.42 14.20
N LYS A 14 -2.04 6.12 14.28
CA LYS A 14 -0.98 5.10 14.35
C LYS A 14 -0.12 5.09 13.10
N LEU A 15 -0.73 5.15 11.91
CA LEU A 15 -0.01 5.23 10.63
C LEU A 15 0.96 6.42 10.62
N ARG A 16 0.50 7.59 11.08
CA ARG A 16 1.34 8.80 11.14
C ARG A 16 2.53 8.60 12.07
N GLN A 17 2.31 8.04 13.26
CA GLN A 17 3.39 7.77 14.22
C GLN A 17 4.42 6.78 13.65
N ASP A 18 3.96 5.70 13.03
CA ASP A 18 4.83 4.68 12.44
C ASP A 18 5.67 5.24 11.28
N LEU A 19 5.06 6.07 10.43
CA LEU A 19 5.76 6.71 9.32
C LEU A 19 6.74 7.79 9.79
N ASP A 20 6.34 8.64 10.74
CA ASP A 20 7.19 9.70 11.30
C ASP A 20 8.47 9.12 11.92
N SER A 21 8.36 8.01 12.65
CA SER A 21 9.50 7.29 13.22
C SER A 21 10.47 6.76 12.14
N LYS A 22 9.94 6.24 11.02
CA LYS A 22 10.76 5.78 9.89
C LYS A 22 11.39 6.94 9.12
N ILE A 23 10.65 8.01 8.92
CA ILE A 23 11.11 9.22 8.23
C ILE A 23 12.24 9.87 9.03
N SER A 24 12.09 9.99 10.35
CA SER A 24 13.10 10.56 11.25
C SER A 24 14.44 9.82 11.19
N GLN A 25 14.44 8.52 10.93
CA GLN A 25 15.66 7.71 10.77
C GLN A 25 16.36 7.95 9.42
N ALA A 26 15.62 8.30 8.37
CA ALA A 26 16.18 8.53 7.03
C ALA A 26 15.45 9.63 6.23
N PRO A 27 15.48 10.91 6.65
CA PRO A 27 14.62 11.95 6.07
C PRO A 27 14.84 12.14 4.57
N LYS A 28 16.10 12.10 4.13
CA LYS A 28 16.49 12.26 2.71
C LYS A 28 15.98 11.13 1.80
N PHE A 29 15.69 9.95 2.37
CA PHE A 29 15.17 8.83 1.60
C PHE A 29 13.65 8.98 1.35
N PHE A 30 12.94 9.57 2.31
CA PHE A 30 11.48 9.68 2.25
C PHE A 30 10.97 11.02 1.71
N GLN A 31 11.76 12.09 1.78
CA GLN A 31 11.34 13.41 1.29
C GLN A 31 10.98 13.37 -0.20
N GLY A 32 9.72 13.67 -0.50
CA GLY A 32 9.15 13.63 -1.86
C GLY A 32 9.03 12.23 -2.45
N ALA A 33 9.26 11.17 -1.66
CA ALA A 33 9.27 9.80 -2.16
C ALA A 33 7.89 9.44 -2.76
N PRO A 34 7.85 8.86 -3.98
CA PRO A 34 6.61 8.44 -4.60
C PRO A 34 6.08 7.17 -3.90
N ILE A 35 4.90 7.28 -3.31
CA ILE A 35 4.24 6.23 -2.52
C ILE A 35 3.02 5.69 -3.26
N VAL A 36 2.95 4.36 -3.37
CA VAL A 36 1.77 3.61 -3.75
C VAL A 36 1.19 2.94 -2.51
N VAL A 37 -0.09 3.14 -2.23
CA VAL A 37 -0.76 2.54 -1.09
C VAL A 37 -1.37 1.20 -1.49
N ASN A 38 -0.95 0.13 -0.83
CA ASN A 38 -1.51 -1.20 -1.03
C ASN A 38 -2.65 -1.46 -0.03
N LEU A 39 -3.83 -1.76 -0.58
CA LEU A 39 -5.09 -1.91 0.15
C LEU A 39 -5.43 -3.36 0.48
N ALA A 40 -4.56 -4.33 0.19
CA ALA A 40 -4.87 -5.76 0.24
C ALA A 40 -5.47 -6.21 1.59
N ASP A 41 -5.00 -5.68 2.72
CA ASP A 41 -5.44 -6.06 4.07
C ASP A 41 -6.59 -5.18 4.62
N VAL A 42 -7.06 -4.19 3.85
CA VAL A 42 -8.11 -3.24 4.26
C VAL A 42 -9.30 -3.21 3.28
N GLN A 43 -9.45 -4.22 2.43
CA GLN A 43 -10.49 -4.29 1.40
C GLN A 43 -11.93 -4.27 1.97
N GLU A 44 -12.11 -4.78 3.19
CA GLU A 44 -13.41 -4.80 3.89
C GLU A 44 -13.68 -3.53 4.71
N GLN A 45 -12.74 -2.58 4.73
CA GLN A 45 -12.83 -1.38 5.54
C GLN A 45 -13.10 -0.14 4.67
N THR A 46 -13.76 0.87 5.26
CA THR A 46 -14.03 2.15 4.60
C THR A 46 -12.84 3.08 4.74
N VAL A 47 -12.23 3.45 3.62
CA VAL A 47 -11.00 4.25 3.58
C VAL A 47 -11.33 5.70 3.19
N GLU A 48 -11.02 6.65 4.08
CA GLU A 48 -11.10 8.08 3.79
C GLU A 48 -9.87 8.53 3.00
N PHE A 49 -9.89 8.32 1.67
CA PHE A 49 -8.72 8.56 0.80
C PHE A 49 -8.22 10.01 0.81
N LYS A 50 -9.10 10.99 1.02
CA LYS A 50 -8.69 12.40 1.12
C LYS A 50 -7.86 12.65 2.37
N GLU A 51 -8.29 12.12 3.51
CA GLU A 51 -7.54 12.24 4.77
C GLU A 51 -6.22 11.46 4.73
N LEU A 52 -6.25 10.26 4.13
CA LEU A 52 -5.04 9.47 3.91
C LEU A 52 -4.03 10.24 3.04
N LYS A 53 -4.48 10.83 1.93
CA LYS A 53 -3.63 11.64 1.05
C LYS A 53 -3.01 12.81 1.79
N GLN A 54 -3.82 13.56 2.54
CA GLN A 54 -3.35 14.70 3.31
C GLN A 54 -2.32 14.27 4.35
N THR A 55 -2.58 13.18 5.08
CA THR A 55 -1.65 12.63 6.07
C THR A 55 -0.28 12.32 5.47
N LEU A 56 -0.24 11.71 4.29
CA LEU A 56 1.00 11.40 3.60
C LEU A 56 1.72 12.65 3.08
N VAL A 57 0.99 13.63 2.56
CA VAL A 57 1.56 14.93 2.12
C VAL A 57 2.16 15.69 3.30
N ASP A 58 1.48 15.72 4.45
CA ASP A 58 1.99 16.37 5.67
C ASP A 58 3.28 15.73 6.20
N LEU A 59 3.49 14.45 5.88
CA LEU A 59 4.72 13.70 6.17
C LEU A 59 5.79 13.89 5.07
N GLN A 60 5.61 14.86 4.17
CA GLN A 60 6.49 15.14 3.03
C GLN A 60 6.64 13.97 2.05
N LEU A 61 5.68 13.06 1.98
CA LEU A 61 5.62 11.99 0.98
C LEU A 61 4.84 12.45 -0.25
N ASN A 62 5.01 11.78 -1.38
CA ASN A 62 4.26 12.03 -2.61
C ASN A 62 3.29 10.86 -2.89
N PRO A 63 1.99 10.97 -2.57
CA PRO A 63 1.02 9.90 -2.79
C PRO A 63 0.66 9.82 -4.27
N VAL A 64 1.09 8.75 -4.95
CA VAL A 64 0.94 8.58 -6.40
C VAL A 64 -0.31 7.77 -6.75
N GLY A 65 -0.53 6.66 -6.05
CA GLY A 65 -1.58 5.73 -6.42
C GLY A 65 -1.91 4.70 -5.36
N VAL A 66 -2.88 3.85 -5.69
CA VAL A 66 -3.32 2.70 -4.89
C VAL A 66 -3.24 1.41 -5.69
N CYS A 67 -3.15 0.28 -4.99
CA CYS A 67 -3.26 -1.06 -5.58
C CYS A 67 -3.96 -2.05 -4.65
N SER A 68 -4.38 -3.19 -5.20
CA SER A 68 -4.99 -4.32 -4.48
C SER A 68 -6.26 -4.00 -3.68
N GLY A 69 -6.92 -2.87 -3.97
CA GLY A 69 -8.24 -2.53 -3.42
C GLY A 69 -9.40 -3.14 -4.22
N THR A 70 -10.61 -3.00 -3.69
CA THR A 70 -11.85 -3.33 -4.41
C THR A 70 -12.19 -2.27 -5.46
N GLN A 71 -13.10 -2.59 -6.38
CA GLN A 71 -13.56 -1.63 -7.41
C GLN A 71 -14.10 -0.33 -6.77
N SER A 72 -14.91 -0.46 -5.70
CA SER A 72 -15.44 0.70 -4.97
C SER A 72 -14.32 1.56 -4.37
N GLN A 73 -13.33 0.94 -3.74
CA GLN A 73 -12.16 1.64 -3.21
C GLN A 73 -11.34 2.32 -4.31
N HIS A 74 -11.19 1.68 -5.48
CA HIS A 74 -10.48 2.26 -6.62
C HIS A 74 -11.18 3.51 -7.15
N ASP A 75 -12.51 3.50 -7.22
CA ASP A 75 -13.26 4.66 -7.70
C ASP A 75 -13.17 5.83 -6.71
N LEU A 76 -13.34 5.57 -5.41
CA LEU A 76 -13.12 6.58 -4.36
C LEU A 76 -11.67 7.12 -4.34
N ALA A 77 -10.68 6.26 -4.57
CA ALA A 77 -9.29 6.67 -4.66
C ALA A 77 -9.03 7.60 -5.86
N LYS A 78 -9.64 7.33 -7.02
CA LYS A 78 -9.57 8.23 -8.19
C LYS A 78 -10.20 9.58 -7.89
N GLU A 79 -11.34 9.61 -7.21
CA GLU A 79 -12.01 10.85 -6.79
C GLU A 79 -11.14 11.68 -5.82
N ALA A 80 -10.32 11.02 -4.99
CA ALA A 80 -9.32 11.67 -4.14
C ALA A 80 -8.01 12.04 -4.90
N GLY A 81 -7.91 11.71 -6.18
CA GLY A 81 -6.79 12.01 -7.05
C GLY A 81 -5.59 11.07 -6.86
N PHE A 82 -5.84 9.80 -6.57
CA PHE A 82 -4.86 8.71 -6.71
C PHE A 82 -4.98 8.05 -8.08
N SER A 83 -3.86 7.58 -8.61
CA SER A 83 -3.88 6.61 -9.72
C SER A 83 -4.22 5.21 -9.21
N VAL A 84 -4.87 4.38 -10.01
CA VAL A 84 -5.06 2.95 -9.71
C VAL A 84 -4.05 2.15 -10.52
N LEU A 85 -3.21 1.38 -9.82
CA LEU A 85 -2.09 0.67 -10.41
C LEU A 85 -2.31 -0.85 -10.35
N ASN A 86 -2.00 -1.52 -11.46
CA ASN A 86 -1.93 -2.97 -11.50
C ASN A 86 -0.64 -3.43 -10.81
N TYR A 87 -0.79 -3.94 -9.59
CA TYR A 87 0.32 -4.44 -8.79
C TYR A 87 0.41 -5.96 -8.95
N SER A 88 1.21 -6.41 -9.91
CA SER A 88 1.67 -7.79 -9.96
C SER A 88 2.78 -7.91 -8.94
N ARG A 89 2.54 -8.55 -7.79
CA ARG A 89 3.64 -9.06 -6.97
C ARG A 89 4.48 -9.94 -7.89
N ASP A 90 5.80 -9.75 -7.91
CA ASP A 90 6.71 -10.77 -8.43
C ASP A 90 6.39 -12.07 -7.68
N VAL A 91 5.58 -12.92 -8.29
CA VAL A 91 5.29 -14.26 -7.80
C VAL A 91 6.62 -14.99 -7.87
N GLN A 92 7.28 -15.17 -6.73
CA GLN A 92 8.31 -16.20 -6.63
C GLN A 92 7.65 -17.49 -7.10
N PRO A 93 8.17 -18.16 -8.15
CA PRO A 93 7.58 -19.40 -8.63
C PRO A 93 7.62 -20.41 -7.49
N SER A 94 6.46 -20.68 -6.90
CA SER A 94 6.30 -21.76 -5.94
C SER A 94 6.45 -23.06 -6.71
N THR A 95 7.62 -23.70 -6.58
CA THR A 95 7.89 -25.04 -7.09
C THR A 95 6.80 -25.99 -6.56
N PRO A 96 6.02 -26.67 -7.41
CA PRO A 96 5.05 -27.63 -6.93
C PRO A 96 5.78 -28.83 -6.32
N SER A 97 5.61 -29.03 -5.01
CA SER A 97 6.03 -30.24 -4.31
C SER A 97 5.31 -31.44 -4.91
N GLN A 98 6.07 -32.26 -5.63
CA GLN A 98 5.62 -33.47 -6.27
C GLN A 98 5.49 -34.58 -5.20
N SER A 99 4.35 -34.63 -4.51
CA SER A 99 3.95 -35.82 -3.76
C SER A 99 3.30 -36.80 -4.72
N GLN A 100 4.10 -37.66 -5.34
CA GLN A 100 3.58 -38.83 -6.04
C GLN A 100 3.78 -40.06 -5.15
N ALA A 101 2.64 -40.55 -4.67
CA ALA A 101 2.48 -41.86 -4.06
C ALA A 101 2.97 -42.95 -5.02
N ALA A 102 3.71 -43.91 -4.48
CA ALA A 102 3.84 -45.24 -5.05
C ALA A 102 3.58 -46.24 -3.93
N GLU A 103 2.31 -46.62 -3.84
CA GLU A 103 1.82 -47.86 -3.24
C GLU A 103 2.08 -48.98 -4.26
N VAL A 104 2.82 -50.02 -3.87
CA VAL A 104 2.50 -51.47 -3.96
C VAL A 104 3.61 -52.32 -3.32
#